data_AF-A0A679JEA5-F1
#
_entry.id   AF-A0A679JEA5-F1
#
_cell.length_a   1.000
_cell.length_b   1.000
_cell.length_c   1.000
_cell.angle_alpha   90.00
_cell.angle_beta   90.00
_cell.angle_gamma   90.00
#
_symmetry.space_group_name_H-M   'P 1'
#
loop_
_entity.id
_entity.type
_entity.pdbx_description
1 polymer ?
#
loop_
_entity_poly.entity_id
_entity_poly.type
_entity_poly.pdbx_seq_one_letter_code
_entity_poly.pdbx_strand_id
1 'polypeptide(L)'
;MDLAGRQHSSRTPHRGALASAAKADTHRRYRCSYTPRDALGHLNPSDTGAAPFVQFRAANAEQATDLAQKVTGCPVIEATRIEG
;
A
#
# COMPACT_ATOMS: atom_id res chain seq x y z
N MET A 1 39.17 -5.09 45.77
CA MET A 1 38.45 -6.07 44.94
C MET A 1 37.21 -5.41 44.39
N ASP A 2 37.25 -5.01 43.13
CA ASP A 2 36.10 -4.50 42.37
C ASP A 2 35.20 -5.66 41.94
N LEU A 3 33.89 -5.54 42.17
CA LEU A 3 32.88 -6.40 41.56
C LEU A 3 31.97 -5.57 40.67
N ALA A 4 32.13 -5.87 39.38
CA ALA A 4 31.49 -5.27 38.24
C ALA A 4 29.96 -5.27 38.28
N GLY A 5 29.39 -4.13 37.86
CA GLY A 5 28.60 -4.11 36.64
C GLY A 5 27.15 -4.56 36.74
N ARG A 6 26.23 -3.59 36.76
CA ARG A 6 24.98 -3.66 35.99
C ARG A 6 24.51 -2.25 35.65
N GLN A 7 25.01 -1.77 34.52
CA GLN A 7 24.42 -0.64 33.83
C GLN A 7 23.11 -1.11 33.20
N HIS A 8 21.98 -0.65 33.72
CA HIS A 8 20.72 -0.78 33.00
C HIS A 8 20.70 0.27 31.90
N SER A 9 20.89 -0.23 30.69
CA SER A 9 20.83 0.48 29.43
C SER A 9 19.65 1.44 29.39
N SER A 10 19.98 2.72 29.24
CA SER A 10 19.09 3.76 28.75
C SER A 10 18.35 3.23 27.51
N ARG A 11 17.05 3.01 27.63
CA ARG A 11 16.18 2.71 26.47
C ARG A 11 16.12 3.97 25.63
N THR A 12 17.00 4.04 24.64
CA THR A 12 16.88 4.95 23.50
C THR A 12 15.54 4.67 22.83
N PRO A 13 14.63 5.65 22.67
CA PRO A 13 13.58 5.51 21.69
C PRO A 13 14.26 5.58 20.32
N HIS A 14 14.61 4.42 19.76
CA HIS A 14 14.80 4.28 18.32
C HIS A 14 13.43 4.42 17.64
N ARG A 15 12.87 5.63 17.70
CA ARG A 15 11.91 6.12 16.71
C ARG A 15 12.67 6.92 15.67
N GLY A 16 13.74 6.31 15.18
CA GLY A 16 14.44 6.68 13.96
C GLY A 16 13.81 5.98 12.77
N ALA A 17 12.57 6.36 12.45
CA ALA A 17 12.15 6.43 11.05
C ALA A 17 11.87 7.92 10.82
N LEU A 18 12.93 8.72 10.70
CA LEU A 18 13.45 9.10 9.39
C LEU A 18 12.28 9.40 8.46
N ALA A 19 11.85 10.66 8.49
CA ALA A 19 11.67 11.42 7.28
C ALA A 19 11.15 10.58 6.09
N SER A 20 9.84 10.30 6.07
CA SER A 20 9.11 10.39 4.79
C SER A 20 8.98 11.86 4.35
N ALA A 21 10.04 12.65 4.58
CA ALA A 21 10.19 13.96 4.01
C ALA A 21 10.33 13.74 2.51
N ALA A 22 9.26 14.07 1.79
CA ALA A 22 9.40 14.91 0.63
C ALA A 22 10.43 14.42 -0.42
N LYS A 23 10.41 13.12 -0.75
CA LYS A 23 10.80 12.67 -2.10
C LYS A 23 9.61 12.94 -3.02
N ALA A 24 9.37 14.24 -3.19
CA ALA A 24 8.33 14.86 -3.99
C ALA A 24 6.89 14.47 -3.62
N ASP A 25 6.09 15.50 -3.39
CA ASP A 25 4.65 15.49 -3.66
C ASP A 25 4.43 15.18 -5.16
N THR A 26 4.68 13.93 -5.55
CA THR A 26 4.51 13.42 -6.92
C THR A 26 3.96 12.00 -6.89
N HIS A 27 3.87 11.39 -5.70
CA HIS A 27 3.08 10.18 -5.51
C HIS A 27 1.59 10.55 -5.44
N ARG A 28 0.99 10.61 -6.62
CA ARG A 28 -0.44 10.83 -6.81
C ARG A 28 -1.21 9.65 -6.19
N ARG A 29 -2.38 9.93 -5.61
CA ARG A 29 -3.26 8.87 -5.12
C ARG A 29 -4.04 8.31 -6.32
N TYR A 30 -4.13 7.00 -6.38
CA TYR A 30 -4.87 6.30 -7.41
C TYR A 30 -5.86 5.36 -6.74
N ARG A 31 -7.08 5.36 -7.26
CA ARG A 31 -8.11 4.37 -6.97
C ARG A 31 -8.14 3.38 -8.12
N CYS A 32 -7.80 2.13 -7.83
CA CYS A 32 -7.84 1.05 -8.80
C CYS A 32 -9.06 0.18 -8.54
N SER A 33 -10.00 0.16 -9.48
CA SER A 33 -11.15 -0.75 -9.47
C SER A 33 -10.72 -2.07 -10.11
N TYR A 34 -11.11 -3.20 -9.54
CA TYR A 34 -10.72 -4.53 -10.04
C TYR A 34 -11.92 -5.45 -10.13
N THR A 35 -11.83 -6.47 -10.99
CA THR A 35 -12.83 -7.54 -11.04
C THR A 35 -12.37 -8.64 -10.09
N PRO A 36 -13.06 -8.85 -8.96
CA PRO A 36 -12.69 -9.92 -8.06
C PRO A 36 -12.86 -11.26 -8.77
N ARG A 37 -12.01 -12.22 -8.38
CA ARG A 37 -12.15 -13.60 -8.80
C ARG A 37 -12.87 -14.39 -7.73
N ASP A 38 -13.76 -15.27 -8.16
CA ASP A 38 -14.40 -16.23 -7.28
C ASP A 38 -13.39 -17.29 -6.79
N ALA A 39 -13.78 -18.14 -5.83
CA ALA A 39 -12.91 -19.19 -5.30
C ALA A 39 -12.43 -20.18 -6.37
N LEU A 40 -13.16 -20.27 -7.49
CA LEU A 40 -12.83 -21.08 -8.67
C LEU A 40 -11.95 -20.34 -9.69
N GLY A 41 -11.54 -19.10 -9.43
CA GLY A 41 -10.70 -18.30 -10.32
C GLY A 41 -11.43 -17.62 -11.48
N HIS A 42 -12.74 -17.80 -11.58
CA HIS A 42 -13.58 -17.12 -12.57
C HIS A 42 -13.74 -15.64 -12.21
N LEU A 43 -13.76 -14.77 -13.23
CA LEU A 43 -14.09 -13.37 -13.03
C LEU A 43 -15.54 -13.27 -12.56
N ASN A 44 -15.73 -12.73 -11.36
CA ASN A 44 -17.05 -12.51 -10.78
C ASN A 44 -17.27 -11.00 -10.69
N PRO A 45 -17.72 -10.34 -11.78
CA PRO A 45 -18.09 -8.94 -11.70
C PRO A 45 -19.18 -8.80 -10.64
N SER A 46 -18.98 -7.92 -9.65
CA SER A 46 -19.95 -7.71 -8.57
C SER A 46 -21.35 -7.50 -9.15
N ASP A 47 -22.28 -8.41 -8.84
CA ASP A 47 -23.68 -8.39 -9.29
C ASP A 47 -24.43 -7.11 -8.87
N THR A 48 -23.95 -6.48 -7.79
CA THR A 48 -24.43 -5.18 -7.28
C THR A 48 -24.01 -3.97 -8.13
N GLY A 49 -23.25 -4.16 -9.21
CA GLY A 49 -22.82 -3.10 -10.12
C GLY A 49 -21.68 -2.20 -9.60
N ALA A 50 -21.23 -2.42 -8.36
CA ALA A 50 -20.09 -1.71 -7.77
C ALA A 50 -18.84 -2.58 -7.80
N ALA A 51 -17.90 -2.26 -8.70
CA ALA A 51 -16.58 -2.90 -8.70
C ALA A 51 -15.84 -2.53 -7.40
N PRO A 52 -15.29 -3.52 -6.68
CA PRO A 52 -14.45 -3.24 -5.53
C PRO A 52 -13.21 -2.46 -5.96
N PHE A 53 -12.70 -1.64 -5.05
CA PHE A 53 -11.56 -0.79 -5.31
C PHE A 53 -10.53 -0.82 -4.20
N VAL A 54 -9.28 -0.54 -4.56
CA VAL A 54 -8.14 -0.38 -3.67
C VAL A 54 -7.46 0.95 -3.96
N GLN A 55 -6.88 1.56 -2.94
CA GLN A 55 -6.26 2.89 -3.04
C GLN A 55 -4.78 2.80 -2.71
N PHE A 56 -3.95 3.34 -3.61
CA PHE A 56 -2.51 3.34 -3.45
C PHE A 56 -1.91 4.69 -3.82
N ARG A 57 -0.72 4.95 -3.27
CA ARG A 57 0.12 6.07 -3.68
C ARG A 57 1.14 5.55 -4.70
N ALA A 58 1.07 6.08 -5.92
CA ALA A 58 1.97 5.67 -7.00
C ALA A 58 2.45 6.90 -7.76
N ALA A 59 3.59 6.77 -8.43
CA ALA A 59 4.12 7.82 -9.29
C ALA A 59 3.23 8.05 -10.53
N ASN A 60 2.60 7.00 -11.05
CA ASN A 60 1.75 7.03 -12.23
C ASN A 60 0.66 5.94 -12.21
N ALA A 61 -0.25 5.96 -13.19
CA ALA A 61 -1.36 5.02 -13.30
C ALA A 61 -0.90 3.58 -13.58
N GLU A 62 0.17 3.40 -14.34
CA GLU A 62 0.75 2.09 -14.65
C GLU A 62 1.29 1.41 -13.39
N GLN A 63 2.07 2.13 -12.59
CA GLN A 63 2.58 1.63 -11.30
C GLN A 63 1.43 1.36 -10.32
N ALA A 64 0.40 2.21 -10.29
CA ALA A 64 -0.78 1.96 -9.47
C ALA A 64 -1.49 0.64 -9.87
N THR A 65 -1.59 0.40 -11.17
CA THR A 65 -2.20 -0.81 -11.74
C THR A 65 -1.39 -2.05 -11.41
N ASP A 66 -0.08 -2.01 -11.60
CA ASP A 66 0.84 -3.10 -11.24
C ASP A 66 0.76 -3.44 -9.74
N LEU A 67 0.79 -2.43 -8.88
CA LEU A 67 0.63 -2.62 -7.43
C LEU A 67 -0.73 -3.22 -7.08
N ALA A 68 -1.81 -2.71 -7.69
CA ALA A 68 -3.15 -3.21 -7.44
C ALA A 68 -3.29 -4.69 -7.87
N GLN A 69 -2.72 -5.09 -9.01
CA GLN A 69 -2.72 -6.49 -9.45
C GLN A 69 -1.89 -7.36 -8.50
N LYS A 70 -0.72 -6.90 -8.05
CA LYS A 70 0.13 -7.65 -7.10
C LYS A 70 -0.54 -7.86 -5.75
N VAL A 71 -1.28 -6.85 -5.26
CA VAL A 71 -1.96 -6.90 -3.96
C VAL A 71 -3.26 -7.71 -4.04
N THR A 72 -4.05 -7.53 -5.09
CA THR A 72 -5.38 -8.17 -5.20
C THR A 72 -5.34 -9.52 -5.90
N GLY A 73 -4.30 -9.82 -6.69
CA GLY A 73 -4.24 -10.99 -7.58
C GLY A 73 -5.31 -10.97 -8.69
N CYS A 74 -6.02 -9.85 -8.84
CA CYS A 74 -7.16 -9.69 -9.72
C CYS A 74 -6.84 -8.73 -10.86
N PRO A 75 -7.49 -8.89 -12.04
CA PRO A 75 -7.33 -7.93 -13.11
C PRO A 75 -7.95 -6.59 -12.70
N VAL A 76 -7.14 -5.55 -12.82
CA VAL A 76 -7.57 -4.16 -12.62
C VAL A 76 -8.34 -3.71 -13.85
N ILE A 77 -9.52 -3.15 -13.64
CA ILE A 77 -10.42 -2.65 -14.67
C ILE A 77 -10.04 -1.20 -15.03
N GLU A 78 -9.82 -0.38 -14.00
CA GLU A 78 -9.59 1.05 -14.16
C GLU A 78 -8.70 1.57 -13.03
N ALA A 79 -7.71 2.41 -13.37
CA ALA A 79 -6.90 3.14 -12.41
C ALA A 79 -7.18 4.65 -12.55
N THR A 80 -7.99 5.19 -11.65
CA THR A 80 -8.38 6.59 -11.66
C THR A 80 -7.54 7.38 -10.66
N ARG A 81 -6.91 8.46 -11.12
CA ARG A 81 -6.21 9.38 -10.22
C ARG A 81 -7.23 10.11 -9.35
N ILE A 82 -7.02 10.08 -8.05
CA ILE A 82 -7.85 10.80 -7.09
C ILE A 82 -7.02 11.91 -6.46
N GLU A 83 -7.59 13.12 -6.44
CA GLU A 83 -6.99 14.27 -5.76
C GLU A 83 -7.60 14.37 -4.36
N GLY A 84 -6.76 14.59 -3.36
CA GLY A 84 -7.17 14.79 -1.97
C GLY A 84 -6.01 14.69 -1.02
#